data_AF-A0A965N9E7-F1
#
_entry.id   AF-A0A965N9E7-F1
#
_cell.length_a   1.000
_cell.length_b   1.000
_cell.length_c   1.000
_cell.angle_alpha   90.00
_cell.angle_beta   90.00
_cell.angle_gamma   90.00
#
_symmetry.space_group_name_H-M   'P 1'
#
loop_
_entity.id
_entity.type
_entity.pdbx_description
1 polymer ?
#
loop_
_entity_poly.entity_id
_entity_poly.type
_entity_poly.pdbx_seq_one_letter_code
_entity_poly.pdbx_strand_id
1 'polypeptide(L)'
;MKKTVIIQLWQASTQAPQLAATPFFFAAAAAAMDMDVEIHALGASVELFIQDNPARHQTIPPMNRRLSDFIDDAIRAGAKIHACSTAMRDRQLVKEDMIAEFGEIIGMVTMLDRATGDGVTVMTF
;
A
#
# COMPACT_ATOMS: atom_id res chain seq x y z
N MET A 1 3.19 5.37 23.77
CA MET A 1 3.59 5.47 22.36
C MET A 1 2.50 4.83 21.53
N LYS A 2 2.05 5.49 20.45
CA LYS A 2 1.01 4.94 19.57
C LYS A 2 1.60 3.75 18.81
N LYS A 3 0.84 2.66 18.67
CA LYS A 3 1.32 1.47 17.95
C LYS A 3 1.37 1.78 16.46
N THR A 4 2.38 1.25 15.77
CA THR A 4 2.49 1.38 14.31
C THR A 4 2.30 0.02 13.66
N VAL A 5 1.54 -0.03 12.58
CA VAL A 5 1.50 -1.19 11.69
C VAL A 5 2.02 -0.81 10.32
N ILE A 6 2.88 -1.66 9.77
CA ILE A 6 3.35 -1.56 8.39
C ILE A 6 2.72 -2.71 7.61
N ILE A 7 1.90 -2.37 6.62
CA ILE A 7 1.34 -3.31 5.66
C ILE A 7 2.30 -3.36 4.47
N GLN A 8 3.12 -4.40 4.42
CA GLN A 8 4.08 -4.60 3.33
C GLN A 8 3.42 -5.37 2.19
N LEU A 9 3.37 -4.76 1.01
CA LEU A 9 2.80 -5.36 -0.20
C LEU A 9 3.92 -5.92 -1.06
N TRP A 10 4.04 -7.24 -1.09
CA TRP A 10 4.95 -7.96 -1.99
C TRP A 10 4.20 -8.63 -3.14
N GLN A 11 3.03 -9.23 -2.89
CA GLN A 11 2.30 -9.99 -3.91
C GLN A 11 0.96 -9.38 -4.33
N ALA A 12 0.48 -8.35 -3.61
CA ALA A 12 -0.73 -7.63 -4.00
C ALA A 12 -0.54 -7.00 -5.39
N SER A 13 -1.41 -7.33 -6.34
CA SER A 13 -1.30 -6.85 -7.73
C SER A 13 -2.66 -6.81 -8.42
N THR A 14 -2.71 -6.13 -9.56
CA THR A 14 -3.90 -6.07 -10.43
C THR A 14 -4.15 -7.38 -11.21
N GLN A 15 -3.20 -8.34 -11.19
CA GLN A 15 -3.34 -9.63 -11.87
C GLN A 15 -4.24 -10.61 -11.11
N ALA A 16 -4.26 -10.50 -9.78
CA ALA A 16 -5.12 -11.28 -8.90
C ALA A 16 -5.84 -10.36 -7.91
N PRO A 17 -6.74 -9.47 -8.39
CA PRO A 17 -7.35 -8.42 -7.56
C PRO A 17 -8.14 -8.98 -6.38
N GLN A 18 -8.71 -10.19 -6.51
CA GLN A 18 -9.39 -10.91 -5.42
C GLN A 18 -8.49 -11.24 -4.22
N LEU A 19 -7.17 -11.29 -4.42
CA LEU A 19 -6.19 -11.50 -3.35
C LEU A 19 -5.60 -10.17 -2.83
N ALA A 20 -5.80 -9.07 -3.57
CA ALA A 20 -5.16 -7.79 -3.30
C ALA A 20 -5.96 -6.88 -2.34
N ALA A 21 -7.24 -7.13 -2.10
CA ALA A 21 -8.07 -6.28 -1.23
C ALA A 21 -7.72 -6.40 0.27
N THR A 22 -7.39 -7.61 0.74
CA THR A 22 -7.14 -7.92 2.16
C THR A 22 -6.16 -6.98 2.87
N PRO A 23 -4.97 -6.66 2.34
CA PRO A 23 -4.07 -5.72 3.00
C PRO A 23 -4.71 -4.36 3.29
N PHE A 24 -5.57 -3.85 2.40
CA PHE A 24 -6.23 -2.55 2.58
C PHE A 24 -7.33 -2.61 3.66
N PHE A 25 -7.97 -3.76 3.86
CA PHE A 25 -8.84 -3.96 5.03
C PHE A 25 -8.06 -3.93 6.34
N PHE A 26 -6.88 -4.56 6.39
CA PHE A 26 -6.02 -4.49 7.57
C PHE A 26 -5.56 -3.06 7.86
N ALA A 27 -5.18 -2.31 6.83
CA ALA A 27 -4.81 -0.91 6.95
C ALA A 27 -5.96 -0.06 7.54
N ALA A 28 -7.17 -0.17 6.96
CA ALA A 28 -8.34 0.56 7.44
C ALA A 28 -8.74 0.17 8.87
N ALA A 29 -8.70 -1.12 9.22
CA ALA A 29 -9.01 -1.60 10.56
C ALA A 29 -7.99 -1.11 11.59
N ALA A 30 -6.69 -1.15 11.28
CA ALA A 30 -5.65 -0.65 12.17
C ALA A 30 -5.78 0.85 12.41
N ALA A 31 -6.09 1.63 11.37
CA ALA A 31 -6.37 3.05 11.52
C ALA A 31 -7.60 3.31 12.41
N ALA A 32 -8.67 2.53 12.27
CA ALA A 32 -9.85 2.62 13.14
C ALA A 32 -9.56 2.26 14.61
N MET A 33 -8.49 1.48 14.86
CA MET A 33 -7.98 1.17 16.20
C MET A 33 -7.03 2.25 16.76
N ASP A 34 -6.93 3.41 16.09
CA ASP A 34 -6.00 4.48 16.42
C ASP A 34 -4.53 3.99 16.43
N MET A 35 -4.16 3.20 15.42
CA MET A 35 -2.75 2.90 15.10
C MET A 35 -2.24 3.86 14.02
N ASP A 36 -0.93 4.09 14.00
CA ASP A 36 -0.29 4.69 12.83
C ASP A 36 -0.09 3.62 11.76
N VAL A 37 -0.48 3.92 10.51
CA VAL A 37 -0.51 2.94 9.42
C VAL A 37 0.35 3.40 8.27
N GLU A 38 1.33 2.57 7.91
CA GLU A 38 2.09 2.72 6.66
C GLU A 38 1.82 1.53 5.74
N ILE A 39 1.76 1.78 4.44
CA ILE A 39 1.71 0.77 3.38
C ILE A 39 3.02 0.85 2.62
N HIS A 40 3.81 -0.22 2.62
CA HIS A 40 5.10 -0.29 1.91
C HIS A 40 4.96 -1.17 0.68
N ALA A 41 4.90 -0.55 -0.49
CA ALA A 41 4.77 -1.24 -1.76
C ALA A 41 6.14 -1.69 -2.31
N LEU A 42 6.28 -2.98 -2.57
CA LEU A 42 7.48 -3.62 -3.09
C LEU A 42 7.21 -4.22 -4.47
N GLY A 43 8.27 -4.40 -5.28
CA GLY A 43 8.19 -5.11 -6.55
C GLY A 43 7.05 -4.62 -7.45
N ALA A 44 6.23 -5.54 -7.96
CA ALA A 44 5.09 -5.20 -8.82
C ALA A 44 3.94 -4.50 -8.09
N SER A 45 3.87 -4.58 -6.76
CA SER A 45 2.80 -3.94 -6.00
C SER A 45 2.83 -2.41 -6.08
N VAL A 46 3.95 -1.80 -6.50
CA VAL A 46 4.01 -0.35 -6.76
C VAL A 46 3.05 0.08 -7.87
N GLU A 47 2.74 -0.80 -8.83
CA GLU A 47 1.86 -0.52 -9.96
C GLU A 47 0.40 -0.28 -9.54
N LEU A 48 0.02 -0.73 -8.33
CA LEU A 48 -1.30 -0.45 -7.76
C LEU A 48 -1.55 1.05 -7.52
N PHE A 49 -0.47 1.83 -7.39
CA PHE A 49 -0.52 3.25 -7.03
C PHE A 49 -0.25 4.18 -8.21
N ILE A 50 -0.08 3.65 -9.42
CA ILE A 50 0.01 4.48 -10.64
C ILE A 50 -1.34 5.14 -10.88
N GLN A 51 -1.36 6.46 -11.11
CA GLN A 51 -2.60 7.23 -11.22
C GLN A 51 -3.46 6.82 -12.42
N ASP A 52 -2.84 6.60 -13.58
CA ASP A 52 -3.51 6.28 -14.84
C ASP A 52 -3.58 4.77 -15.12
N ASN A 53 -3.61 3.94 -14.08
CA ASN A 53 -3.69 2.49 -14.24
C ASN A 53 -5.14 1.98 -14.19
N PRO A 54 -5.81 1.69 -15.32
CA PRO A 54 -7.20 1.21 -15.32
C PRO A 54 -7.35 -0.16 -14.67
N ALA A 55 -6.29 -0.96 -14.60
CA ALA A 55 -6.34 -2.31 -14.01
C ALA A 55 -6.62 -2.28 -12.50
N ARG A 56 -6.42 -1.15 -11.82
CA ARG A 56 -6.80 -0.97 -10.41
C ARG A 56 -8.31 -0.77 -10.22
N HIS A 57 -9.05 -0.50 -11.28
CA HIS A 57 -10.51 -0.31 -11.22
C HIS A 57 -11.28 -1.60 -11.52
N GLN A 58 -10.60 -2.74 -11.57
CA GLN A 58 -11.25 -4.06 -11.67
C GLN A 58 -12.16 -4.32 -10.47
N THR A 59 -13.39 -4.73 -10.76
CA THR A 59 -14.38 -5.14 -9.76
C THR A 59 -13.98 -6.48 -9.14
N ILE A 60 -14.07 -6.58 -7.81
CA ILE A 60 -13.78 -7.79 -7.05
C ILE A 60 -15.10 -8.42 -6.57
N PRO A 61 -15.50 -9.58 -7.12
CA PRO A 61 -16.59 -10.37 -6.59
C PRO A 61 -16.23 -11.00 -5.23
N PRO A 62 -17.21 -11.28 -4.35
CA PRO A 62 -18.64 -10.97 -4.47
C PRO A 62 -19.01 -9.55 -4.01
N MET A 63 -18.05 -8.78 -3.50
CA MET A 63 -18.30 -7.45 -2.90
C MET A 63 -18.80 -6.41 -3.91
N ASN A 64 -18.60 -6.65 -5.22
CA ASN A 64 -18.97 -5.74 -6.31
C ASN A 64 -18.39 -4.33 -6.14
N ARG A 65 -17.20 -4.25 -5.52
CA ARG A 65 -16.39 -3.03 -5.36
C ARG A 65 -15.12 -3.14 -6.18
N ARG A 66 -14.56 -2.02 -6.62
CA ARG A 66 -13.30 -1.98 -7.37
C ARG A 66 -12.12 -2.08 -6.42
N LEU A 67 -10.99 -2.62 -6.89
CA LEU A 67 -9.76 -2.66 -6.10
C LEU A 67 -9.35 -1.26 -5.59
N SER A 68 -9.48 -0.23 -6.43
CA SER A 68 -9.27 1.17 -6.07
C SER A 68 -10.10 1.62 -4.88
N ASP A 69 -11.35 1.15 -4.75
CA ASP A 69 -12.22 1.62 -3.68
C ASP A 69 -11.68 1.17 -2.31
N PHE A 70 -10.95 0.05 -2.24
CA PHE A 70 -10.29 -0.40 -1.01
C PHE A 70 -9.00 0.39 -0.71
N ILE A 71 -8.25 0.76 -1.75
CA ILE A 71 -7.09 1.65 -1.63
C ILE A 71 -7.54 3.01 -1.08
N ASP A 72 -8.59 3.58 -1.66
CA ASP A 72 -9.16 4.86 -1.26
C ASP A 72 -9.68 4.83 0.18
N ASP A 73 -10.30 3.72 0.61
CA ASP A 73 -10.76 3.56 1.99
C ASP A 73 -9.58 3.55 2.99
N ALA A 74 -8.49 2.85 2.67
CA ALA A 74 -7.30 2.83 3.52
C ALA A 74 -6.65 4.23 3.63
N ILE A 75 -6.55 4.95 2.50
CA ILE A 75 -6.05 6.33 2.47
C ILE A 75 -6.94 7.25 3.30
N ARG A 76 -8.28 7.18 3.11
CA ARG A 76 -9.24 8.00 3.86
C ARG A 76 -9.17 7.72 5.36
N ALA A 77 -8.86 6.48 5.75
CA ALA A 77 -8.65 6.12 7.15
C ALA A 77 -7.33 6.67 7.73
N GLY A 78 -6.40 7.13 6.89
CA GLY A 78 -5.13 7.74 7.30
C GLY A 78 -3.88 6.92 7.00
N ALA A 79 -3.99 5.84 6.21
CA ALA A 79 -2.83 5.05 5.81
C ALA A 79 -1.93 5.86 4.86
N LYS A 80 -0.62 5.86 5.15
CA LYS A 80 0.40 6.51 4.31
C LYS A 80 1.04 5.49 3.37
N ILE A 81 1.03 5.78 2.07
CA ILE A 81 1.57 4.87 1.06
C ILE A 81 3.00 5.28 0.70
N HIS A 82 3.90 4.31 0.68
CA HIS A 82 5.29 4.46 0.30
C HIS A 82 5.68 3.37 -0.72
N ALA A 83 6.53 3.71 -1.69
CA ALA A 83 7.03 2.73 -2.67
C ALA A 83 8.54 2.52 -2.56
N CYS A 84 8.97 1.30 -2.80
CA CYS A 84 10.38 0.94 -2.89
C CYS A 84 11.05 1.64 -4.07
N SER A 85 12.09 2.43 -3.77
CA SER A 85 12.86 3.15 -4.78
C SER A 85 13.45 2.27 -5.89
N THR A 86 13.85 1.03 -5.57
CA THR A 86 14.33 0.07 -6.59
C THR A 86 13.20 -0.34 -7.52
N ALA A 87 12.04 -0.70 -6.98
CA ALA A 87 10.88 -1.11 -7.78
C ALA A 87 10.36 0.01 -8.68
N MET A 88 10.40 1.26 -8.20
CA MET A 88 10.08 2.46 -8.97
C MET A 88 11.06 2.65 -10.13
N ARG A 89 12.37 2.57 -9.87
CA ARG A 89 13.41 2.68 -10.91
C ARG A 89 13.32 1.58 -11.96
N ASP A 90 13.09 0.33 -11.55
CA ASP A 90 12.97 -0.82 -12.47
C ASP A 90 11.82 -0.65 -13.47
N ARG A 91 10.80 0.13 -13.10
CA ARG A 91 9.62 0.45 -13.91
C ARG A 91 9.68 1.82 -14.57
N GLN A 92 10.77 2.57 -14.38
CA GLN A 92 10.93 3.94 -14.86
C GLN A 92 9.84 4.91 -14.35
N LEU A 93 9.36 4.69 -13.13
CA LEU A 93 8.32 5.50 -12.50
C LEU A 93 8.94 6.60 -11.63
N VAL A 94 8.32 7.78 -11.68
CA VAL A 94 8.58 8.90 -10.77
C VAL A 94 7.39 9.14 -9.85
N LYS A 95 7.53 10.05 -8.88
CA LYS A 95 6.46 10.32 -7.91
C LYS A 95 5.20 10.87 -8.60
N GLU A 96 5.40 11.66 -9.65
CA GLU A 96 4.35 12.32 -10.43
C GLU A 96 3.48 11.33 -11.23
N ASP A 97 3.94 10.08 -11.41
CA ASP A 97 3.15 9.01 -12.05
C ASP A 97 2.18 8.33 -11.05
N MET A 98 2.32 8.62 -9.76
CA MET A 98 1.54 7.99 -8.69
C MET A 98 0.26 8.78 -8.38
N ILE A 99 -0.68 8.14 -7.67
CA ILE A 99 -1.85 8.83 -7.11
C ILE A 99 -1.47 10.05 -6.29
N ALA A 100 -2.36 11.04 -6.23
CA ALA A 100 -2.12 12.30 -5.53
C ALA A 100 -1.83 12.10 -4.03
N GLU A 101 -2.42 11.06 -3.43
CA GLU A 101 -2.28 10.70 -2.02
C GLU A 101 -1.03 9.86 -1.72
N PHE A 102 -0.20 9.61 -2.74
CA PHE A 102 1.04 8.88 -2.59
C PHE A 102 2.05 9.66 -1.73
N GLY A 103 2.63 8.98 -0.75
CA GLY A 103 3.60 9.55 0.17
C GLY A 103 4.99 9.66 -0.44
N GLU A 104 5.90 8.80 0.01
CA GLU A 104 7.33 8.91 -0.30
C GLU A 104 7.85 7.71 -1.09
N ILE A 105 8.83 7.95 -1.95
CA ILE A 105 9.66 6.89 -2.51
C ILE A 105 10.80 6.64 -1.52
N ILE A 106 10.85 5.45 -0.92
CA ILE A 106 11.82 5.11 0.14
C ILE A 106 12.67 3.89 -0.23
N GLY A 107 13.90 3.83 0.30
CA GLY A 107 14.83 2.72 0.06
C GLY A 107 14.63 1.56 1.02
N MET A 108 15.23 0.40 0.71
CA MET A 108 15.17 -0.80 1.55
C MET A 108 15.74 -0.55 2.95
N VAL A 109 16.77 0.29 3.07
CA VAL A 109 17.35 0.68 4.37
C VAL A 109 16.32 1.42 5.22
N THR A 110 15.61 2.40 4.66
CA THR A 110 14.56 3.14 5.36
C THR A 110 13.37 2.25 5.73
N MET A 111 12.97 1.35 4.82
CA MET A 111 11.90 0.39 5.09
C MET A 111 12.28 -0.53 6.25
N LEU A 112 13.50 -1.05 6.26
CA LEU A 112 13.98 -1.92 7.32
C LEU A 112 14.10 -1.19 8.67
N ASP A 113 14.66 0.02 8.66
CA ASP A 113 14.75 0.89 9.85
C ASP A 113 13.38 1.11 10.50
N ARG A 114 12.38 1.53 9.70
CA ARG A 114 11.00 1.69 10.16
C ARG A 114 10.38 0.36 10.63
N ALA A 115 10.61 -0.74 9.91
CA ALA A 115 10.09 -2.07 10.26
C ALA A 115 10.64 -2.63 11.59
N THR A 116 11.86 -2.22 11.96
CA THR A 116 12.52 -2.65 13.20
C THR A 116 12.35 -1.66 14.35
N GLY A 117 11.56 -0.60 14.16
CA GLY A 117 11.27 0.38 15.21
C GLY A 117 10.49 -0.23 16.38
N ASP A 118 10.67 0.36 17.56
CA ASP A 118 9.94 -0.05 18.76
C ASP A 118 8.43 0.10 18.58
N GLY A 119 7.66 -0.92 18.97
CA GLY A 119 6.20 -0.88 18.89
C GLY A 119 5.63 -0.97 17.46
N VAL A 120 6.46 -1.34 16.48
CA VAL A 120 6.07 -1.59 15.10
C VAL A 120 5.70 -3.05 14.90
N THR A 121 4.59 -3.31 14.21
CA THR A 121 4.22 -4.64 13.72
C THR A 121 4.19 -4.62 12.20
N VAL A 122 4.89 -5.55 11.55
CA VAL A 122 4.87 -5.68 10.10
C VAL A 122 3.97 -6.84 9.69
N MET A 123 3.08 -6.60 8.74
CA MET A 123 2.23 -7.62 8.12
C MET A 123 2.52 -7.64 6.62
N THR A 124 2.95 -8.78 6.09
CA THR A 124 3.29 -8.92 4.66
C THR A 124 2.19 -9.64 3.90
N PHE A 125 1.82 -9.10 2.74
CA PHE A 125 0.80 -9.62 1.83
C PHE A 125 1.31 -9.77 0.40
#